data_AF-A0A7V3JKU6-F1
#
_entry.id   AF-A0A7V3JKU6-F1
#
_cell.length_a   1.000
_cell.length_b   1.000
_cell.length_c   1.000
_cell.angle_alpha   90.00
_cell.angle_beta   90.00
_cell.angle_gamma   90.00
#
_symmetry.space_group_name_H-M   'P 1'
#
loop_
_entity.id
_entity.type
_entity.pdbx_description
1 polymer ?
#
loop_
_entity_poly.entity_id
_entity_poly.type
_entity_poly.pdbx_seq_one_letter_code
_entity_poly.pdbx_strand_id
1 'polypeptide(L)'
;MEMTPRQRWLALLEGRSADRIPADYQATPEVTARLLRELNCPDEESLWRRLRVDRRRFVEPRWKLPHHPDDPQADMWGVRYRKADYGSGAYDEPVYHPLAHVQSVAEVHAHRWPDPDDFDYSVVTQAVEADDGYRPIHAGCYEPFLLYG
;
A
#
# COMPACT_ATOMS: atom_id res chain seq x y z
N MET A 1 14.93 -3.81 28.07
CA MET A 1 13.50 -3.47 27.94
C MET A 1 13.08 -3.88 26.53
N GLU A 2 11.97 -4.59 26.40
CA GLU A 2 11.41 -4.93 25.08
C GLU A 2 10.87 -3.67 24.42
N MET A 3 11.24 -3.43 23.16
CA MET A 3 10.78 -2.29 22.38
C MET A 3 9.55 -2.66 21.55
N THR A 4 8.61 -1.72 21.45
CA THR A 4 7.48 -1.83 20.53
C THR A 4 7.97 -1.86 19.07
N PRO A 5 7.15 -2.37 18.13
CA PRO A 5 7.44 -2.24 16.70
C PRO A 5 7.82 -0.81 16.30
N ARG A 6 7.04 0.19 16.74
CA ARG A 6 7.32 1.60 16.45
C ARG A 6 8.70 2.04 16.96
N GLN A 7 9.03 1.71 18.20
CA GLN A 7 10.32 2.06 18.80
C GLN A 7 11.49 1.43 18.03
N ARG A 8 11.35 0.20 17.55
CA ARG A 8 12.41 -0.46 16.77
C ARG A 8 12.61 0.16 15.39
N TRP A 9 11.52 0.48 14.70
CA TRP A 9 11.61 1.22 13.44
C TRP A 9 12.29 2.58 13.62
N LEU A 10 11.90 3.34 14.65
CA LEU A 10 12.52 4.64 14.94
C LEU A 10 14.01 4.50 15.33
N ALA A 11 14.36 3.52 16.16
CA ALA A 11 15.76 3.24 16.48
C ALA A 11 16.58 2.94 15.22
N LEU A 12 16.08 2.08 14.34
CA LEU A 12 16.75 1.75 13.08
C LEU A 12 16.92 2.99 12.18
N LEU A 13 15.87 3.78 11.98
CA LEU A 13 15.90 4.98 11.13
C LEU A 13 16.82 6.08 11.68
N GLU A 14 17.00 6.13 12.99
CA GLU A 14 17.95 7.03 13.66
C GLU A 14 19.39 6.47 13.73
N GLY A 15 19.65 5.30 13.13
CA GLY A 15 20.97 4.66 13.17
C GLY A 15 21.36 4.12 14.55
N ARG A 16 20.39 3.93 15.45
CA ARG A 16 20.58 3.37 16.80
C ARG A 16 20.31 1.88 16.82
N SER A 17 20.86 1.18 17.81
CA SER A 17 20.56 -0.23 18.03
C SER A 17 19.15 -0.42 18.61
N ALA A 18 18.37 -1.29 17.99
CA ALA A 18 17.12 -1.81 18.53
C ALA A 18 17.37 -3.04 19.42
N ASP A 19 16.38 -3.46 20.20
CA ASP A 19 16.44 -4.70 21.01
C ASP A 19 16.44 -5.98 20.14
N ARG A 20 15.98 -5.90 18.89
CA ARG A 20 16.18 -6.88 17.81
C ARG A 20 16.01 -6.23 16.43
N ILE A 21 16.47 -6.92 15.38
CA ILE A 21 16.28 -6.49 13.98
C ILE A 21 14.77 -6.35 13.69
N PRO A 22 14.29 -5.17 13.22
CA PRO A 22 12.91 -5.01 12.79
C PRO A 22 12.62 -5.89 11.58
N ALA A 23 11.46 -6.53 11.54
CA ALA A 23 11.04 -7.39 10.43
C ALA A 23 9.65 -7.00 9.94
N ASP A 24 9.46 -6.80 8.63
CA ASP A 24 8.14 -6.63 8.02
C ASP A 24 7.66 -7.94 7.37
N TYR A 25 6.38 -8.01 7.06
CA TYR A 25 5.74 -9.11 6.34
C TYR A 25 4.88 -8.55 5.22
N GLN A 26 5.05 -9.06 4.01
CA GLN A 26 4.17 -8.79 2.88
C GLN A 26 3.81 -10.11 2.19
N ALA A 27 2.52 -10.29 1.90
CA ALA A 27 2.01 -11.41 1.14
C ALA A 27 0.65 -11.06 0.55
N THR A 28 0.16 -11.90 -0.35
CA THR A 28 -1.19 -11.75 -0.88
C THR A 28 -2.26 -12.02 0.19
N PRO A 29 -3.50 -11.52 0.01
CA PRO A 29 -4.59 -11.76 0.95
C PRO A 29 -4.85 -13.25 1.20
N GLU A 30 -4.67 -14.11 0.18
CA GLU A 30 -4.89 -15.55 0.28
C GLU A 30 -3.88 -16.22 1.22
N VAL A 31 -2.61 -15.82 1.15
CA VAL A 31 -1.55 -16.31 2.05
C VAL A 31 -1.81 -15.85 3.47
N THR A 32 -2.15 -14.57 3.67
CA THR A 32 -2.47 -14.03 5.00
C THR A 32 -3.69 -14.71 5.60
N ALA A 33 -4.76 -14.92 4.82
CA ALA A 33 -5.96 -15.64 5.26
C ALA A 33 -5.66 -17.10 5.64
N ARG A 34 -4.76 -17.77 4.91
CA ARG A 34 -4.29 -19.11 5.26
C ARG A 34 -3.52 -19.12 6.58
N LEU A 35 -2.58 -18.18 6.78
CA LEU A 35 -1.81 -18.08 8.03
C LEU A 35 -2.70 -17.78 9.24
N LEU A 36 -3.70 -16.91 9.10
CA LEU A 36 -4.68 -16.65 10.16
C LEU A 36 -5.38 -17.95 10.61
N ARG A 37 -5.85 -18.77 9.66
CA ARG A 37 -6.50 -20.05 9.94
C ARG A 37 -5.53 -21.07 10.55
N GLU A 38 -4.36 -21.28 9.94
CA GLU A 38 -3.41 -22.32 10.35
C GLU A 38 -2.76 -22.02 11.71
N LEU A 39 -2.58 -20.74 12.05
CA LEU A 39 -1.99 -20.30 13.31
C LEU A 39 -3.03 -19.93 14.37
N ASN A 40 -4.33 -20.12 14.09
CA ASN A 40 -5.45 -19.80 14.97
C ASN A 40 -5.43 -18.36 15.49
N CYS A 41 -5.15 -17.42 14.59
CA CYS A 41 -5.15 -15.99 14.89
C CYS A 41 -6.52 -15.38 14.48
N PRO A 42 -7.27 -14.75 15.41
CA PRO A 42 -8.57 -14.16 15.10
C PRO A 42 -8.51 -12.94 14.18
N ASP A 43 -7.35 -12.30 14.08
CA ASP A 43 -7.14 -11.08 13.31
C ASP A 43 -5.65 -10.92 12.91
N GLU A 44 -5.37 -9.94 12.05
CA GLU A 44 -3.99 -9.68 11.62
C GLU A 44 -3.08 -9.24 12.77
N GLU A 45 -3.59 -8.49 13.76
CA GLU A 45 -2.78 -8.02 14.89
C GLU A 45 -2.24 -9.18 15.73
N SER A 46 -3.08 -10.17 16.02
CA SER A 46 -2.69 -11.40 16.71
C SER A 46 -1.71 -12.22 15.87
N LEU A 47 -1.87 -12.26 14.54
CA LEU A 47 -0.91 -12.88 13.63
C LEU A 47 0.46 -12.17 13.68
N TRP A 48 0.49 -10.84 13.62
CA TRP A 48 1.72 -10.07 13.68
C TRP A 48 2.47 -10.29 14.98
N ARG A 49 1.76 -10.38 16.11
CA ARG A 49 2.34 -10.74 17.41
C ARG A 49 2.87 -12.17 17.41
N ARG A 50 2.10 -13.12 16.87
CA ARG A 50 2.47 -14.53 16.79
C ARG A 50 3.73 -14.78 15.96
N LEU A 51 3.88 -14.05 14.85
CA LEU A 51 5.04 -14.09 13.96
C LEU A 51 6.19 -13.17 14.43
N ARG A 52 5.95 -12.35 15.46
CA ARG A 52 6.87 -11.32 15.95
C ARG A 52 7.33 -10.38 14.84
N VAL A 53 6.42 -9.92 13.98
CA VAL A 53 6.71 -8.93 12.92
C VAL A 53 6.28 -7.52 13.32
N ASP A 54 7.01 -6.55 12.80
CA ASP A 54 6.90 -5.13 13.05
C ASP A 54 6.10 -4.40 12.00
N ARG A 55 5.03 -5.08 11.55
CA ARG A 55 4.12 -4.60 10.53
C ARG A 55 3.78 -3.13 10.76
N ARG A 56 3.92 -2.34 9.70
CA ARG A 56 3.49 -0.94 9.66
C ARG A 56 1.98 -0.84 9.49
N ARG A 57 1.34 0.15 10.12
CA ARG A 57 -0.01 0.56 9.76
C ARG A 57 0.11 1.44 8.52
N PHE A 58 -0.37 0.95 7.39
CA PHE A 58 -0.38 1.72 6.15
C PHE A 58 -1.62 2.61 6.11
N VAL A 59 -1.43 3.89 5.84
CA VAL A 59 -2.52 4.86 5.68
C VAL A 59 -2.34 5.58 4.35
N GLU A 60 -3.43 5.79 3.63
CA GLU A 60 -3.43 6.48 2.35
C GLU A 60 -4.71 7.31 2.20
N PRO A 61 -4.65 8.45 1.50
CA PRO A 61 -5.85 9.20 1.20
C PRO A 61 -6.74 8.41 0.24
N ARG A 62 -8.05 8.58 0.36
CA ARG A 62 -9.00 7.88 -0.51
C ARG A 62 -9.27 8.72 -1.75
N TRP A 63 -9.03 8.17 -2.94
CA TRP A 63 -9.45 8.80 -4.18
C TRP A 63 -10.99 8.88 -4.25
N LYS A 64 -11.54 10.06 -4.55
CA LYS A 64 -12.98 10.32 -4.48
C LYS A 64 -13.76 9.86 -5.72
N LEU A 65 -13.07 9.71 -6.85
CA LEU A 65 -13.71 9.34 -8.11
C LEU A 65 -13.82 7.81 -8.23
N PRO A 66 -14.90 7.30 -8.86
CA PRO A 66 -15.08 5.86 -9.02
C PRO A 66 -14.15 5.23 -10.07
N HIS A 67 -13.65 6.04 -11.02
CA HIS A 67 -12.80 5.64 -12.14
C HIS A 67 -12.20 6.87 -12.81
N HIS A 68 -11.28 6.66 -13.76
CA HIS A 68 -10.72 7.76 -14.56
C HIS A 68 -11.84 8.54 -15.26
N PRO A 69 -11.84 9.89 -15.27
CA PRO A 69 -12.91 10.67 -15.88
C PRO A 69 -13.16 10.36 -17.37
N ASP A 70 -12.10 10.02 -18.10
CA ASP A 70 -12.17 9.74 -19.53
C ASP A 70 -12.32 8.23 -19.83
N ASP A 71 -12.25 7.37 -18.82
CA ASP A 71 -12.23 5.92 -19.01
C ASP A 71 -12.78 5.16 -17.79
N PRO A 72 -14.02 4.63 -17.85
CA PRO A 72 -14.65 3.97 -16.71
C PRO A 72 -14.03 2.63 -16.32
N GLN A 73 -13.09 2.10 -17.12
CA GLN A 73 -12.37 0.86 -16.82
C GLN A 73 -10.96 1.10 -16.26
N ALA A 74 -10.54 2.36 -16.16
CA ALA A 74 -9.19 2.72 -15.77
C ALA A 74 -9.10 3.27 -14.34
N ASP A 75 -7.92 3.12 -13.75
CA ASP A 75 -7.55 3.72 -12.47
C ASP A 75 -7.32 5.25 -12.59
N MET A 76 -6.92 5.89 -11.50
CA MET A 76 -6.65 7.33 -11.46
C MET A 76 -5.59 7.82 -12.45
N TRP A 77 -4.74 6.93 -12.96
CA TRP A 77 -3.66 7.23 -13.90
C TRP A 77 -4.07 6.98 -15.36
N GLY A 78 -5.25 6.37 -15.60
CA GLY A 78 -5.70 5.95 -16.93
C GLY A 78 -5.25 4.55 -17.32
N VAL A 79 -4.71 3.76 -16.39
CA VAL A 79 -4.27 2.37 -16.61
C VAL A 79 -5.45 1.42 -16.41
N ARG A 80 -5.64 0.46 -17.32
CA ARG A 80 -6.61 -0.64 -17.12
C ARG A 80 -5.90 -1.89 -16.68
N TYR A 81 -6.56 -2.66 -15.81
CA TYR A 81 -6.02 -3.91 -15.29
C TYR A 81 -6.90 -5.10 -15.65
N ARG A 82 -6.30 -6.29 -15.63
CA ARG A 82 -7.00 -7.56 -15.70
C ARG A 82 -6.44 -8.49 -14.62
N LYS A 83 -7.34 -9.22 -13.96
CA LYS A 83 -6.92 -10.29 -13.05
C LYS A 83 -6.24 -11.43 -13.80
N ALA A 84 -5.00 -11.71 -13.42
CA ALA A 84 -4.24 -12.89 -13.81
C ALA A 84 -4.29 -13.91 -12.66
N ASP A 85 -4.91 -15.06 -12.93
CA ASP A 85 -5.03 -16.18 -11.98
C ASP A 85 -3.79 -17.09 -12.04
N TYR A 86 -3.22 -17.41 -10.88
CA TYR A 86 -2.08 -18.34 -10.74
C TYR A 86 -2.43 -19.59 -9.90
N GLY A 87 -3.72 -19.88 -9.73
CA GLY A 87 -4.27 -21.08 -9.11
C GLY A 87 -4.52 -20.96 -7.60
N SER A 88 -3.62 -20.31 -6.86
CA SER A 88 -3.75 -20.09 -5.40
C SER A 88 -4.05 -18.64 -5.02
N GLY A 89 -4.23 -17.77 -6.02
CA GLY A 89 -4.59 -16.36 -5.88
C GLY A 89 -4.57 -15.68 -7.25
N ALA A 90 -4.71 -14.36 -7.27
CA ALA A 90 -4.67 -13.56 -8.49
C ALA A 90 -3.96 -12.22 -8.28
N TYR A 91 -3.36 -11.69 -9.35
CA TYR A 91 -2.82 -10.32 -9.39
C TYR A 91 -3.56 -9.48 -10.44
N ASP A 92 -3.66 -8.19 -10.20
CA ASP A 92 -4.11 -7.24 -11.22
C ASP A 92 -2.90 -6.86 -12.11
N GLU A 93 -2.95 -7.26 -13.37
CA GLU A 93 -1.91 -6.98 -14.36
C GLU A 93 -2.34 -5.82 -15.26
N PRO A 94 -1.46 -4.83 -15.54
CA PRO A 94 -1.78 -3.76 -16.47
C PRO A 94 -1.94 -4.33 -17.88
N VAL A 95 -3.03 -3.97 -18.55
CA VAL A 95 -3.36 -4.42 -19.91
C VAL A 95 -3.57 -3.28 -20.90
N TYR A 96 -3.57 -2.04 -20.41
CA TYR A 96 -3.65 -0.84 -21.22
C TYR A 96 -2.83 0.27 -20.57
N HIS A 97 -1.96 0.90 -21.37
CA HIS A 97 -1.00 1.90 -20.92
C HIS A 97 -1.31 3.23 -21.61
N PRO A 98 -1.84 4.24 -20.88
CA PRO A 98 -2.38 5.45 -21.48
C PRO A 98 -1.32 6.28 -22.22
N LEU A 99 -0.06 6.16 -21.82
CA LEU A 99 1.06 6.90 -22.40
C LEU A 99 1.85 6.10 -23.46
N ALA A 100 1.49 4.87 -23.79
CA ALA A 100 2.29 4.02 -24.70
C ALA A 100 2.42 4.58 -26.12
N HIS A 101 1.49 5.44 -26.54
CA HIS A 101 1.48 6.07 -27.86
C HIS A 101 2.10 7.48 -27.88
N VAL A 102 2.44 8.02 -26.71
CA VAL A 102 2.94 9.40 -26.56
C VAL A 102 4.38 9.51 -27.04
N GLN A 103 4.68 10.54 -27.83
CA GLN A 103 6.00 10.76 -28.45
C GLN A 103 6.66 12.08 -28.05
N SER A 104 5.99 12.92 -27.26
CA SER A 104 6.54 14.20 -26.83
C SER A 104 6.22 14.54 -25.37
N VAL A 105 7.05 15.38 -24.76
CA VAL A 105 6.83 15.91 -23.41
C VAL A 105 5.53 16.71 -23.33
N ALA A 106 5.16 17.42 -24.40
CA ALA A 106 3.91 18.18 -24.45
C ALA A 106 2.68 17.28 -24.34
N GLU A 107 2.70 16.12 -25.01
CA GLU A 107 1.63 15.12 -24.92
C GLU A 107 1.56 14.48 -23.52
N VAL A 108 2.70 14.23 -22.86
CA VAL A 108 2.73 13.78 -21.46
C VAL A 108 2.06 14.81 -20.54
N HIS A 109 2.36 16.09 -20.72
CA HIS A 109 1.73 17.16 -19.93
C HIS A 109 0.24 17.36 -20.26
N ALA A 110 -0.20 16.97 -21.46
CA ALA A 110 -1.59 17.01 -21.85
C ALA A 110 -2.41 15.82 -21.32
N HIS A 111 -1.76 14.77 -20.81
CA HIS A 111 -2.44 13.65 -20.16
C HIS A 111 -3.24 14.14 -18.94
N ARG A 112 -4.41 13.54 -18.72
CA ARG A 112 -5.29 13.89 -17.60
C ARG A 112 -4.80 13.25 -16.31
N TRP A 113 -3.77 13.85 -15.71
CA TRP A 113 -3.24 13.42 -14.42
C TRP A 113 -4.29 13.59 -13.29
N PRO A 114 -4.28 12.73 -12.26
CA PRO A 114 -5.14 12.91 -11.10
C PRO A 114 -4.78 14.20 -10.36
N ASP A 115 -5.80 14.93 -9.92
CA ASP A 115 -5.62 16.14 -9.13
C ASP A 115 -5.48 15.76 -7.64
N PRO A 116 -4.49 16.30 -6.90
CA PRO A 116 -4.41 16.13 -5.45
C PRO A 116 -5.71 16.49 -4.71
N ASP A 117 -6.51 17.42 -5.25
CA ASP A 117 -7.81 17.81 -4.70
C ASP A 117 -8.90 16.74 -4.94
N ASP A 118 -8.65 15.72 -5.78
CA ASP A 118 -9.56 14.57 -5.97
C ASP A 118 -9.44 13.51 -4.86
N PHE A 119 -8.72 13.81 -3.79
CA PHE A 119 -8.54 12.90 -2.66
C PHE A 119 -9.23 13.40 -1.39
N ASP A 120 -9.74 12.45 -0.61
CA ASP A 120 -10.23 12.63 0.75
C ASP A 120 -9.11 12.26 1.74
N TYR A 121 -8.48 13.29 2.31
CA TYR A 121 -7.40 13.14 3.29
C TYR A 121 -7.91 12.96 4.73
N SER A 122 -9.21 13.14 4.98
CA SER A 122 -9.76 13.04 6.33
C SER A 122 -9.56 11.64 6.93
N VAL A 123 -9.52 10.61 6.07
CA VAL A 123 -9.24 9.22 6.46
C VAL A 123 -7.85 9.06 7.05
N VAL A 124 -6.84 9.79 6.55
CA VAL A 124 -5.47 9.76 7.08
C VAL A 124 -5.44 10.44 8.44
N THR A 125 -6.07 11.63 8.56
CA THR A 125 -6.18 12.35 9.82
C THR A 125 -6.83 11.48 10.90
N GLN A 126 -7.99 10.88 10.60
CA GLN A 126 -8.71 10.00 11.52
C GLN A 126 -7.88 8.78 11.95
N ALA A 127 -7.16 8.16 11.00
CA ALA A 127 -6.31 7.02 11.30
C ALA A 127 -5.13 7.39 12.22
N VAL A 128 -4.55 8.58 12.04
CA VAL A 128 -3.46 9.08 12.90
C VAL A 128 -4.00 9.47 14.29
N GLU A 129 -5.16 10.11 14.37
CA GLU A 129 -5.78 10.50 15.65
C GLU A 129 -6.20 9.29 16.49
N ALA A 130 -6.64 8.20 15.85
CA ALA A 130 -7.03 6.97 16.52
C ALA A 130 -5.84 6.04 16.87
N ASP A 131 -4.61 6.40 16.48
CA ASP A 131 -3.44 5.54 16.64
C ASP A 131 -3.02 5.38 18.12
N ASP A 132 -2.83 4.14 18.55
CA ASP A 132 -2.36 3.78 19.89
C ASP A 132 -0.84 3.93 20.09
N GLY A 133 -0.09 4.33 19.06
CA GLY A 133 1.37 4.48 19.09
C GLY A 133 2.15 3.17 19.14
N TYR A 134 1.51 2.01 19.04
CA TYR A 134 2.17 0.70 19.18
C TYR A 134 2.98 0.32 17.93
N ARG A 135 2.42 0.58 16.74
CA ARG A 135 3.04 0.31 15.43
C ARG A 135 3.46 1.60 14.74
N PRO A 136 4.47 1.57 13.86
CA PRO A 136 4.75 2.74 13.03
C PRO A 136 3.61 2.93 12.03
N ILE A 137 3.24 4.20 11.82
CA ILE A 137 2.38 4.59 10.70
C ILE A 137 3.28 4.85 9.49
N HIS A 138 2.87 4.34 8.34
CA HIS A 138 3.49 4.62 7.06
C HIS A 138 2.45 5.18 6.10
N ALA A 139 2.72 6.37 5.57
CA ALA A 139 1.82 7.09 4.69
C ALA A 139 2.44 7.27 3.31
N GLY A 140 1.70 6.91 2.27
CA GLY A 140 2.10 7.08 0.88
C GLY A 140 3.15 6.08 0.40
N CYS A 141 3.27 5.97 -0.91
CA CYS A 141 4.33 5.28 -1.62
C CYS A 141 4.62 6.09 -2.89
N TYR A 142 5.87 6.10 -3.37
CA TYR A 142 6.22 6.76 -4.63
C TYR A 142 7.03 5.81 -5.50
N GLU A 143 6.38 5.25 -6.51
CA GLU A 143 6.95 4.26 -7.41
C GLU A 143 6.63 4.63 -8.87
N PRO A 144 7.27 5.69 -9.42
CA PRO A 144 6.88 6.29 -10.69
C PRO A 144 7.09 5.39 -11.92
N PHE A 145 7.75 4.25 -11.76
CA PHE A 145 8.01 3.29 -12.85
C PHE A 145 7.35 1.93 -12.62
N LEU A 146 6.54 1.77 -11.56
CA LEU A 146 5.94 0.46 -11.23
C LEU A 146 4.85 0.06 -12.24
N LEU A 147 4.03 1.02 -12.67
CA LEU A 147 2.80 0.77 -13.43
C LEU A 147 2.94 1.00 -14.94
N TYR A 148 4.10 1.46 -15.40
CA TYR A 148 4.33 1.93 -16.78
C TYR A 148 5.21 0.98 -17.62
N GLY A 149 5.19 -0.31 -17.30
CA GLY A 149 5.86 -1.37 -18.09
C GLY A 149 5.21 -1.60 -19.45
#